data_AF-A0A0Q8KKR0-F1
#
_entry.id   AF-A0A0Q8KKR0-F1
#
_cell.length_a   1.000
_cell.length_b   1.000
_cell.length_c   1.000
_cell.angle_alpha   90.00
_cell.angle_beta   90.00
_cell.angle_gamma   90.00
#
_symmetry.space_group_name_H-M   'P 1'
#
loop_
_entity.id
_entity.type
_entity.pdbx_description
1 polymer ?
#
loop_
_entity_poly.entity_id
_entity_poly.type
_entity_poly.pdbx_seq_one_letter_code
_entity_poly.pdbx_strand_id
1 'polypeptide(L)' 'MQDEAHLITKYRNAVGISQAAFAERVGCKRSMMNLIEKGERRPSADLAGRIQEATGIDARRLLGIKAENAA' A
#
# COMPACT_ATOMS: atom_id res chain seq x y z
N MET A 1 10.54 -14.09 -12.26
CA MET A 1 9.59 -12.97 -12.17
C MET A 1 8.63 -13.34 -11.06
N GLN A 2 8.73 -12.75 -9.87
CA GLN A 2 7.75 -13.03 -8.82
C GLN A 2 6.54 -12.14 -9.09
N ASP A 3 5.60 -12.67 -9.86
CA ASP A 3 4.35 -12.04 -10.32
C ASP A 3 3.31 -11.93 -9.21
N GLU A 4 3.69 -11.53 -7.99
CA GLU A 4 2.69 -11.29 -6.95
C GLU A 4 2.28 -9.81 -6.91
N ALA A 5 1.02 -9.54 -7.25
CA ALA A 5 0.46 -8.19 -7.20
C ALA A 5 0.60 -7.58 -5.80
N HIS A 6 1.02 -6.31 -5.74
CA HIS A 6 1.18 -5.58 -4.48
C HIS A 6 -0.11 -5.56 -3.65
N LEU A 7 0.02 -5.57 -2.31
CA LEU A 7 -1.12 -5.67 -1.38
C LEU A 7 -2.17 -4.57 -1.63
N ILE A 8 -1.70 -3.35 -1.91
CA ILE A 8 -2.59 -2.23 -2.25
C ILE A 8 -3.34 -2.50 -3.56
N THR A 9 -2.67 -3.01 -4.60
CA THR A 9 -3.30 -3.36 -5.87
C THR A 9 -4.41 -4.39 -5.67
N LYS A 10 -4.17 -5.42 -4.84
CA LYS A 10 -5.16 -6.44 -4.50
C LYS A 10 -6.39 -5.83 -3.82
N TYR A 11 -6.19 -5.03 -2.77
CA TYR A 11 -7.30 -4.34 -2.08
C TYR A 11 -8.10 -3.47 -3.06
N ARG A 12 -7.40 -2.64 -3.83
CA ARG A 12 -7.99 -1.63 -4.71
C ARG A 12 -8.86 -2.26 -5.81
N ASN A 13 -8.39 -3.35 -6.40
CA ASN A 13 -9.15 -4.10 -7.40
C ASN A 13 -10.34 -4.83 -6.78
N ALA A 14 -10.21 -5.38 -5.56
CA ALA A 14 -11.31 -6.05 -4.86
C ALA A 14 -12.47 -5.09 -4.54
N VAL A 15 -12.18 -3.82 -4.25
CA VAL A 15 -13.20 -2.79 -4.00
C VAL A 15 -13.56 -1.95 -5.24
N GLY A 16 -12.99 -2.28 -6.41
CA GLY A 16 -13.37 -1.68 -7.69
C GLY A 16 -12.98 -0.20 -7.89
N ILE A 17 -11.93 0.30 -7.24
CA ILE A 17 -11.53 1.72 -7.36
C ILE A 17 -10.24 1.92 -8.18
N SER A 18 -10.05 3.11 -8.75
CA SER A 18 -8.84 3.46 -9.51
C SER A 18 -7.68 3.87 -8.59
N GLN A 19 -6.45 3.85 -9.10
CA GLN A 19 -5.28 4.36 -8.35
C GLN A 19 -5.46 5.83 -7.93
N ALA A 20 -6.13 6.64 -8.76
CA ALA A 20 -6.40 8.05 -8.45
C ALA A 20 -7.38 8.17 -7.28
N ALA A 21 -8.49 7.42 -7.30
CA ALA A 21 -9.48 7.42 -6.23
C ALA A 21 -8.87 6.93 -4.90
N PHE A 22 -8.04 5.89 -4.94
CA PHE A 22 -7.37 5.42 -3.72
C PHE A 22 -6.32 6.41 -3.21
N ALA A 23 -5.55 7.02 -4.11
CA ALA A 23 -4.57 8.04 -3.75
C ALA A 23 -5.24 9.27 -3.10
N GLU A 24 -6.38 9.72 -3.63
CA GLU A 24 -7.18 10.78 -3.04
C GLU A 24 -7.67 10.40 -1.63
N ARG A 25 -8.25 9.20 -1.48
CA ARG A 25 -8.74 8.69 -0.19
C ARG A 25 -7.67 8.66 0.88
N VAL A 26 -6.45 8.26 0.53
CA VAL A 26 -5.31 8.21 1.46
C VAL A 26 -4.45 9.47 1.38
N GLY A 27 -4.90 10.57 0.77
CA GLY A 27 -4.24 11.87 0.76
C GLY A 27 -2.84 11.90 0.13
N CYS A 28 -2.65 11.29 -1.03
CA CYS A 28 -1.41 11.34 -1.80
C CYS A 28 -1.65 11.53 -3.31
N LYS A 29 -0.58 11.67 -4.10
CA LYS A 29 -0.68 11.80 -5.55
C LYS A 29 -0.79 10.42 -6.20
N ARG A 30 -1.58 10.29 -7.28
CA ARG A 30 -1.69 9.04 -8.06
C ARG A 30 -0.34 8.49 -8.53
N SER A 31 0.62 9.37 -8.87
CA SER A 31 1.98 8.98 -9.25
C SER A 31 2.72 8.27 -8.11
N MET A 32 2.60 8.76 -6.88
CA MET A 32 3.14 8.10 -5.68
C MET A 32 2.51 6.71 -5.51
N MET A 33 1.18 6.60 -5.66
CA MET A 33 0.48 5.31 -5.58
C MET A 33 0.97 4.31 -6.63
N ASN A 34 1.19 4.75 -7.86
CA ASN A 34 1.75 3.91 -8.92
C ASN A 34 3.16 3.38 -8.59
N LEU A 35 4.05 4.24 -8.07
CA LEU A 35 5.41 3.82 -7.66
C LEU A 35 5.35 2.79 -6.52
N ILE A 36 4.43 2.98 -5.57
CA ILE A 36 4.24 2.04 -4.45
C ILE A 36 3.69 0.71 -4.96
N GLU A 37 2.64 0.70 -5.78
CA GLU A 37 2.04 -0.53 -6.34
C GLU A 37 3.03 -1.34 -7.21
N LYS A 38 4.04 -0.68 -7.80
CA LYS A 38 5.14 -1.34 -8.51
C LYS A 38 6.31 -1.80 -7.63
N GLY A 39 6.31 -1.44 -6.34
CA GLY A 39 7.42 -1.71 -5.43
C GLY A 39 8.65 -0.82 -5.65
N GLU A 40 8.57 0.18 -6.54
CA GLU A 40 9.65 1.13 -6.82
C GLU A 40 9.87 2.13 -5.68
N ARG A 41 8.86 2.29 -4.80
CA ARG A 41 8.93 3.18 -3.64
C ARG A 41 8.15 2.63 -2.45
N ARG A 42 8.68 2.83 -1.25
CA ARG A 42 7.97 2.59 0.00
C ARG A 42 7.21 3.85 0.46
N PRO A 43 6.01 3.73 1.04
CA PRO A 43 5.33 4.87 1.65
C PRO A 43 6.14 5.42 2.85
N SER A 44 5.90 6.68 3.21
CA SER A 44 6.32 7.18 4.53
C SER A 44 5.53 6.49 5.66
N ALA A 45 5.99 6.58 6.90
CA ALA A 45 5.27 6.04 8.05
C ALA A 45 3.84 6.61 8.16
N ASP A 46 3.70 7.92 7.97
CA ASP A 46 2.39 8.61 7.94
C ASP A 46 1.47 8.07 6.84
N LEU A 47 1.96 7.92 5.60
CA LEU A 47 1.18 7.37 4.50
C LEU A 47 0.82 5.90 4.74
N ALA A 48 1.73 5.11 5.32
CA ALA A 48 1.47 3.72 5.69
C ALA A 48 0.38 3.61 6.75
N GLY A 49 0.35 4.52 7.74
CA GLY A 49 -0.72 4.61 8.74
C GLY A 49 -2.09 4.89 8.11
N ARG A 50 -2.18 5.90 7.23
CA ARG A 50 -3.42 6.21 6.51
C ARG A 50 -3.89 5.06 5.61
N ILE A 51 -2.96 4.36 4.97
CA ILE A 51 -3.29 3.16 4.19
C ILE A 51 -3.81 2.05 5.11
N GLN A 52 -3.20 1.83 6.27
CA GLN A 52 -3.69 0.85 7.24
C GLN A 52 -5.11 1.18 7.70
N GLU A 53 -5.40 2.43 8.05
CA GLU A 53 -6.75 2.87 8.42
C GLU A 53 -7.76 2.65 7.29
N ALA A 54 -7.38 2.93 6.04
CA ALA A 54 -8.29 2.79 4.89
C ALA A 54 -8.53 1.33 4.46
N THR A 55 -7.58 0.43 4.73
CA THR A 55 -7.56 -0.92 4.12
C THR A 55 -7.50 -2.08 5.11
N GLY A 56 -7.09 -1.83 6.36
CA GLY A 56 -6.73 -2.87 7.33
C GLY A 56 -5.37 -3.55 7.07
N ILE A 57 -4.63 -3.14 6.02
CA ILE A 57 -3.30 -3.70 5.74
C ILE A 57 -2.30 -3.17 6.76
N ASP A 58 -1.66 -4.08 7.50
CA ASP A 58 -0.63 -3.73 8.48
C ASP A 58 0.48 -2.86 7.87
N ALA A 59 0.68 -1.67 8.43
CA ALA A 59 1.66 -0.69 7.99
C ALA A 59 3.09 -1.26 7.97
N ARG A 60 3.43 -2.20 8.85
CA ARG A 60 4.76 -2.85 8.90
C ARG A 60 5.07 -3.58 7.59
N ARG A 61 4.05 -4.21 6.99
CA ARG A 61 4.18 -4.90 5.69
C ARG A 61 4.47 -3.92 4.56
N LEU A 62 3.87 -2.73 4.61
CA LEU A 62 4.07 -1.67 3.62
C LEU A 62 5.45 -1.00 3.76
N LEU A 63 5.95 -0.90 5.00
CA LEU A 63 7.27 -0.36 5.31
C LEU A 63 8.39 -1.37 5.07
N GLY A 64 8.07 -2.64 4.80
CA GLY A 64 9.05 -3.72 4.64
C GLY A 64 9.77 -4.07 5.93
N ILE A 65 9.12 -3.83 7.07
CA ILE A 65 9.58 -4.26 8.39
C ILE A 65 9.18 -5.72 8.53
N LYS A 66 10.16 -6.61 8.70
CA LYS A 66 9.87 -8.02 8.99
C LYS A 66 9.20 -8.10 10.36
N ALA A 67 8.16 -8.92 10.47
CA ALA A 67 7.68 -9.31 11.79
C ALA A 67 8.84 -9.98 12.52
N GLU A 68 9.14 -9.52 13.72
CA GLU A 68 10.09 -10.17 14.62
C GLU A 68 9.59 -11.59 14.84
N ASN A 69 10.48 -12.58 14.84
CA ASN A 69 10.11 -13.95 15.14
C ASN A 69 9.41 -13.94 16.51
N ALA A 70 8.10 -14.17 16.53
CA ALA A 70 7.46 -14.60 17.75
C ALA A 70 8.18 -15.89 18.16
N ALA A 71 8.74 -15.87 19.37
CA ALA A 71 9.66 -16.85 19.94
C ALA A 71 9.25 -18.32 19.67
#